data_AF-A0A942WCI1-F1
#
_entry.id   AF-A0A942WCI1-F1
#
_cell.length_a   1.000
_cell.length_b   1.000
_cell.length_c   1.000
_cell.angle_alpha   90.00
_cell.angle_beta   90.00
_cell.angle_gamma   90.00
#
_symmetry.space_group_name_H-M   'P 1'
#
loop_
_entity.id
_entity.type
_entity.pdbx_description
1 polymer ?
#
loop_
_entity_poly.entity_id
_entity_poly.type
_entity_poly.pdbx_seq_one_letter_code
_entity_poly.pdbx_strand_id
1 'polypeptide(L)'
;MGLLRHNLFWDNTPFCTLLFINRNYHRKGYGKKLMEHWEKDMKAQGYGMLLTSTRVDEKAQHFYRKLGYKDCGGFIIDISQYEQPMEIFFIKGI
;
A
#
# COMPACT_ATOMS: atom_id res chain seq x y z
N MET A 1 11.46 -9.81 -10.81
CA MET A 1 10.61 -8.78 -11.46
C MET A 1 9.33 -8.56 -10.65
N GLY A 2 8.75 -7.37 -10.70
CA GLY A 2 7.60 -6.98 -9.86
C GLY A 2 6.70 -5.94 -10.55
N LEU A 3 5.55 -5.66 -9.94
CA LEU A 3 4.49 -4.79 -10.44
C LEU A 3 3.94 -3.93 -9.29
N LEU A 4 3.62 -2.68 -9.62
CA LEU A 4 2.80 -1.79 -8.78
C LEU A 4 1.58 -1.37 -9.61
N ARG A 5 0.39 -1.45 -9.02
CA ARG A 5 -0.86 -0.97 -9.62
C ARG A 5 -1.57 -0.04 -8.63
N HIS A 6 -2.03 1.11 -9.10
CA HIS A 6 -2.76 2.08 -8.29
C HIS A 6 -4.00 2.60 -9.02
N ASN A 7 -4.93 3.16 -8.25
CA ASN A 7 -6.10 3.91 -8.71
C ASN A 7 -6.31 5.14 -7.78
N LEU A 8 -7.41 5.87 -7.96
CA LEU A 8 -7.82 6.91 -7.02
C LEU A 8 -8.90 6.35 -6.08
N PHE A 9 -8.64 6.42 -4.78
CA PHE A 9 -9.63 6.26 -3.73
C PHE A 9 -10.48 7.53 -3.63
N TRP A 10 -11.80 7.36 -3.52
CA TRP A 10 -12.79 8.46 -3.61
C TRP A 10 -12.57 9.39 -4.82
N ASP A 11 -12.05 8.84 -5.92
CA ASP A 11 -11.74 9.57 -7.15
C ASP A 11 -10.74 10.74 -6.98
N ASN A 12 -10.05 10.87 -5.83
CA ASN A 12 -9.17 11.99 -5.54
C ASN A 12 -7.84 11.63 -4.85
N THR A 13 -7.74 10.49 -4.17
CA THR A 13 -6.57 10.14 -3.36
C THR A 13 -5.86 8.94 -3.96
N PRO A 14 -4.59 9.03 -4.40
CA PRO A 14 -3.90 7.88 -4.95
C PRO A 14 -3.79 6.72 -3.97
N PHE A 15 -4.17 5.53 -4.44
CA PHE A 15 -4.25 4.32 -3.64
C PHE A 15 -3.52 3.16 -4.33
N CYS A 16 -2.51 2.59 -3.66
CA CYS A 16 -1.83 1.41 -4.16
C CYS A 16 -2.68 0.16 -3.94
N THR A 17 -3.23 -0.39 -5.03
CA THR A 17 -4.10 -1.58 -4.99
C THR A 17 -3.33 -2.89 -5.03
N LEU A 18 -2.10 -2.88 -5.52
CA LEU A 18 -1.27 -4.07 -5.63
C LEU A 18 0.20 -3.67 -5.67
N LEU A 19 0.97 -4.25 -4.74
CA LEU A 19 2.42 -4.30 -4.82
C LEU A 19 2.85 -5.77 -4.84
N PHE A 20 3.44 -6.21 -5.94
CA PHE A 20 3.91 -7.57 -6.10
C PHE A 20 5.38 -7.60 -6.49
N ILE A 21 6.18 -8.38 -5.77
CA ILE A 21 7.55 -8.73 -6.17
C ILE A 21 7.64 -10.25 -6.22
N ASN A 22 8.16 -10.80 -7.32
CA ASN A 22 8.45 -12.23 -7.40
C ASN A 22 9.40 -12.64 -6.25
N ARG A 23 9.07 -13.76 -5.57
CA ARG A 23 9.75 -14.23 -4.36
C ARG A 23 11.27 -14.33 -4.48
N ASN A 24 11.79 -14.71 -5.66
CA ASN A 24 13.23 -14.82 -5.94
C ASN A 24 13.98 -13.46 -5.91
N TYR A 25 13.21 -12.37 -5.86
CA TYR A 25 13.68 -10.99 -5.84
C TYR A 25 13.33 -10.26 -4.54
N HIS A 26 12.81 -10.96 -3.52
CA HIS A 26 12.54 -10.36 -2.22
C HIS A 26 13.83 -9.94 -1.51
N ARG A 27 13.72 -8.96 -0.61
CA ARG A 27 14.84 -8.43 0.22
C ARG A 27 16.01 -7.83 -0.57
N LYS A 28 15.84 -7.57 -1.87
CA LYS A 28 16.81 -6.89 -2.75
C LYS A 28 16.48 -5.40 -2.99
N GLY A 29 15.55 -4.83 -2.23
CA GLY A 29 15.17 -3.42 -2.31
C GLY A 29 14.20 -3.05 -3.45
N TYR A 30 13.77 -3.98 -4.30
CA TYR A 30 12.89 -3.66 -5.44
C TYR A 30 11.51 -3.13 -5.03
N GLY A 31 10.91 -3.66 -3.95
CA GLY A 31 9.63 -3.13 -3.45
C GLY A 31 9.75 -1.66 -3.05
N LYS A 32 10.84 -1.31 -2.34
CA LYS A 32 11.12 0.09 -1.98
C LYS A 32 11.27 0.96 -3.23
N LYS A 33 12.04 0.52 -4.23
CA LYS A 33 12.23 1.27 -5.49
C LYS A 33 10.92 1.51 -6.25
N LEU A 34 10.02 0.52 -6.30
CA LEU A 34 8.70 0.70 -6.92
C LEU A 34 7.86 1.74 -6.18
N MET A 35 7.80 1.66 -4.84
CA MET A 35 7.07 2.63 -4.02
C MET A 35 7.65 4.04 -4.18
N GLU A 36 8.98 4.20 -4.11
CA GLU A 36 9.63 5.51 -4.26
C GLU A 36 9.42 6.13 -5.66
N HIS A 37 9.37 5.29 -6.69
CA HIS A 37 9.07 5.75 -8.05
C HIS A 37 7.63 6.26 -8.14
N TRP A 38 6.67 5.48 -7.64
CA TRP A 38 5.26 5.88 -7.60
C TRP A 38 5.03 7.11 -6.73
N GLU A 39 5.69 7.21 -5.57
CA GLU A 39 5.64 8.39 -4.69
C GLU A 39 6.06 9.67 -5.42
N LYS A 40 7.15 9.61 -6.19
CA LYS A 40 7.62 10.76 -6.98
C LYS A 40 6.66 11.11 -8.11
N ASP A 41 6.10 10.11 -8.78
CA ASP A 41 5.14 10.30 -9.87
C ASP A 41 3.86 10.97 -9.38
N MET A 42 3.27 10.48 -8.29
CA MET A 42 2.08 11.10 -7.70
C MET A 42 2.35 12.53 -7.21
N LYS A 43 3.54 12.78 -6.65
CA LYS A 43 3.94 14.13 -6.26
C LYS A 43 4.05 15.06 -7.47
N ALA A 44 4.63 14.59 -8.57
CA ALA A 44 4.74 15.36 -9.81
C ALA A 44 3.36 15.67 -10.43
N GLN A 45 2.37 14.83 -10.18
CA GLN A 45 0.96 15.05 -10.57
C GLN A 45 0.19 15.96 -9.61
N GLY A 46 0.82 16.45 -8.53
CA GLY A 46 0.24 17.42 -7.59
C GLY A 46 -0.42 16.81 -6.35
N TYR A 47 -0.32 15.50 -6.14
CA TYR A 47 -0.82 14.87 -4.92
C TYR A 47 0.12 15.10 -3.74
N GLY A 48 -0.45 15.41 -2.56
CA GLY A 48 0.30 15.60 -1.32
C GLY A 48 0.36 14.38 -0.40
N MET A 49 -0.42 13.34 -0.70
CA MET A 49 -0.49 12.14 0.13
C MET A 49 -0.91 10.90 -0.68
N LEU A 50 -0.62 9.74 -0.11
CA LEU A 50 -0.93 8.43 -0.66
C LEU A 50 -1.60 7.55 0.37
N LEU A 51 -2.38 6.59 -0.14
CA LEU A 51 -2.95 5.50 0.64
C LEU A 51 -2.54 4.12 0.09
N THR A 52 -2.56 3.13 0.98
CA THR A 52 -2.50 1.70 0.64
C THR A 52 -3.14 0.91 1.77
N SER A 53 -3.38 -0.38 1.56
CA SER A 53 -3.88 -1.26 2.61
C SER A 53 -3.27 -2.67 2.52
N THR A 54 -3.38 -3.42 3.61
CA THR A 54 -3.08 -4.85 3.67
C THR A 54 -3.79 -5.45 4.88
N ARG A 55 -4.01 -6.77 4.88
CA ARG A 55 -4.62 -7.44 6.04
C ARG A 55 -3.66 -7.46 7.25
N VAL A 56 -4.22 -7.43 8.45
CA VAL A 56 -3.46 -7.49 9.72
C VAL A 56 -2.61 -8.75 9.87
N ASP A 57 -2.94 -9.84 9.17
CA ASP A 57 -2.19 -11.11 9.20
C ASP A 57 -1.09 -11.17 8.13
N GLU A 58 -0.98 -10.17 7.25
CA GLU A 58 0.01 -10.10 6.20
C GLU A 58 1.29 -9.40 6.65
N LYS A 59 2.45 -9.89 6.19
CA LYS A 59 3.76 -9.30 6.53
C LYS A 59 4.01 -7.94 5.87
N ALA A 60 3.22 -7.57 4.86
CA ALA A 60 3.40 -6.32 4.11
C ALA A 60 3.21 -5.07 4.98
N GLN A 61 2.40 -5.16 6.05
CA GLN A 61 2.24 -4.07 7.03
C GLN A 61 3.58 -3.56 7.56
N HIS A 62 4.53 -4.46 7.85
CA HIS A 62 5.84 -4.06 8.37
C HIS A 62 6.71 -3.41 7.28
N PHE A 63 6.50 -3.79 6.02
CA PHE A 63 7.17 -3.17 4.89
C PHE A 63 6.70 -1.71 4.73
N TYR A 64 5.39 -1.45 4.74
CA TYR A 64 4.85 -0.09 4.63
C TYR A 64 5.29 0.80 5.80
N ARG A 65 5.23 0.31 7.05
CA ARG A 65 5.72 1.05 8.22
C ARG A 65 7.20 1.42 8.12
N LYS A 66 8.05 0.50 7.61
CA LYS A 66 9.48 0.78 7.36
C LYS A 66 9.71 1.85 6.28
N LEU A 67 8.75 2.05 5.37
CA LEU A 67 8.79 3.11 4.36
C LEU A 67 8.21 4.45 4.85
N GLY A 68 7.81 4.53 6.12
CA GLY A 68 7.27 5.74 6.74
C GLY A 68 5.76 5.93 6.60
N TYR A 69 5.04 4.93 6.09
CA TYR A 69 3.58 4.93 6.14
C TYR A 69 3.10 4.71 7.58
N LYS A 70 1.98 5.33 7.92
CA LYS A 70 1.35 5.24 9.24
C LYS A 70 -0.04 4.65 9.12
N ASP A 71 -0.44 3.85 10.09
CA ASP A 71 -1.79 3.33 10.22
C ASP A 71 -2.77 4.51 10.35
N CYS A 72 -3.86 4.50 9.56
CA CYS A 72 -4.86 5.59 9.55
C CYS A 72 -6.31 5.10 9.61
N GLY A 73 -6.53 3.82 9.89
CA GLY A 73 -7.86 3.21 9.99
C GLY A 73 -7.84 1.75 9.58
N GLY A 74 -9.02 1.12 9.58
CA GLY A 74 -9.17 -0.24 9.10
C GLY A 74 -10.62 -0.62 8.83
N PHE A 75 -10.81 -1.64 7.99
CA PHE A 75 -12.11 -2.26 7.76
C PHE A 75 -12.17 -3.62 8.45
N ILE A 76 -13.15 -3.75 9.33
CA ILE A 76 -13.56 -5.02 9.89
C ILE A 76 -14.64 -5.57 8.98
N ILE A 77 -14.44 -6.78 8.48
CA ILE A 77 -15.44 -7.50 7.70
C ILE A 77 -15.83 -8.69 8.55
N ASP A 78 -16.99 -8.59 9.20
CA ASP A 78 -17.57 -9.57 10.12
C ASP A 78 -18.89 -10.15 9.58
N ILE A 79 -19.17 -9.93 8.29
CA ILE A 79 -20.31 -10.52 7.60
C ILE A 79 -20.05 -12.01 7.43
N SER A 80 -20.98 -12.83 7.93
CA SER A 80 -20.91 -14.30 7.84
C SER A 80 -20.55 -14.76 6.42
N GLN A 81 -19.62 -15.73 6.32
CA GLN A 81 -19.04 -16.27 5.07
C GLN A 81 -18.02 -15.37 4.36
N TYR A 82 -17.90 -14.09 4.74
CA TYR A 82 -16.93 -13.15 4.20
C TYR A 82 -15.92 -12.65 5.24
N GLU A 83 -16.05 -13.14 6.47
CA GLU A 83 -15.20 -12.79 7.59
C GLU A 83 -13.72 -13.00 7.26
N GLN A 84 -12.93 -11.98 7.55
CA GLN A 84 -11.50 -12.00 7.29
C GLN A 84 -10.75 -11.11 8.29
N PRO A 85 -9.44 -11.30 8.45
CA PRO A 85 -8.62 -10.40 9.25
C PRO A 85 -8.81 -8.95 8.77
N MET A 86 -8.85 -8.01 9.73
CA MET A 86 -9.06 -6.59 9.44
C MET A 86 -8.09 -6.09 8.36
N GLU A 87 -8.62 -5.32 7.42
CA GLU A 87 -7.80 -4.60 6.44
C GLU A 87 -7.28 -3.32 7.11
N ILE A 88 -5.97 -3.15 7.26
CA ILE A 88 -5.36 -1.93 7.80
C ILE A 88 -5.12 -0.95 6.66
N PHE A 89 -5.53 0.31 6.84
CA PHE A 89 -5.19 1.40 5.94
C PHE A 89 -3.94 2.15 6.40
N PHE A 90 -3.13 2.53 5.44
CA PHE A 90 -1.87 3.23 5.62
C PHE A 90 -1.85 4.53 4.84
N ILE A 91 -1.39 5.61 5.48
CA ILE A 91 -1.22 6.93 4.87
C ILE A 91 0.25 7.38 4.90
N LYS A 92 0.67 8.13 3.87
CA LYS A 92 1.97 8.82 3.84
C LYS A 92 1.86 10.14 3.08
N GLY A 93 2.44 11.20 3.63
CA GLY A 93 2.67 12.46 2.89
C GLY A 93 3.89 12.35 1.98
N ILE A 94 3.82 12.94 0.78
CA ILE A 94 4.85 12.78 -0.27
C ILE A 94 5.43 14.09 -0.81
#